data_AF-A0AAJ3F3N2-F1
#
_entry.id   AF-A0AAJ3F3N2-F1
#
_cell.length_a   1.000
_cell.length_b   1.000
_cell.length_c   1.000
_cell.angle_alpha   90.00
_cell.angle_beta   90.00
_cell.angle_gamma   90.00
#
_symmetry.space_group_name_H-M   'P 1'
#
loop_
_entity.id
_entity.type
_entity.pdbx_description
1 polymer ?
#
loop_
_entity_poly.entity_id
_entity_poly.type
_entity_poly.pdbx_seq_one_letter_code
_entity_poly.pdbx_strand_id
1 'polypeptide(L)'
;MGSRASALTLSLLMLFGTLVAPALADGEQPEAGERDHPPEEGNASFPVTIDGLFDDWESIPVVYADPAGDGTDEDFSMLKIANDNDFMFFSIEFHDGEHLMQNWNDIHLYLDTDAEVNTGLPVHGIGAELDWCFGCRSGYFYIMDGIIEISQNDLTLRIAPTITGERFEIAISRSSAILTMDGTQEPTTIKIVLQGGGEAPDILPDEPGGIEYEFDSTPVPSPEIITLEKNEMEHLRILSYNVRQNGLFDSGRQAEFERIIKALEPDIMGFQEAYDDNDTNDVNDIEALFEDWFPEVNWHVSSEWNGNFVVSRYPILHQGNHSWRSMGVLLDTEEDLGTPLFFINSHFSCCDADDNRQEQVDELMGFVRDLKNGLGPFTLEYGTPIVHVGDFNLVGYRQQLTTLTDGDIVDEVSYGIDFLPDWDDSPLTDLFSRQTHIRMGYTWRNDNSEYNPGKLDYILYTDSVLEPVKHFVLNTLAMSEEDLSFYNLNSEDTKIASDHLPRVMDIAEDPEEPTWVWSDPLSPQDDDIMGNAHLDITGTIASSSNITATWYANVSIRDDYGTDLLPDHDIGV
;
A
#
# COMPACT_ATOMS: atom_id res chain seq x y z
N MET A 1 60.33 -3.22 57.29
CA MET A 1 59.55 -2.06 57.79
C MET A 1 58.31 -2.00 56.89
N GLY A 2 57.16 -2.59 57.24
CA GLY A 2 56.17 -2.07 58.21
C GLY A 2 55.22 -1.11 57.47
N SER A 3 53.89 -1.26 57.41
CA SER A 3 52.96 -2.18 58.10
C SER A 3 51.67 -2.48 57.29
N ARG A 4 51.13 -3.68 57.56
CA ARG A 4 49.80 -4.25 57.29
C ARG A 4 48.55 -3.36 57.48
N ALA A 5 47.53 -3.57 56.63
CA ALA A 5 46.10 -3.89 56.90
C ALA A 5 45.40 -4.08 55.52
N SER A 6 44.56 -5.06 55.16
CA SER A 6 43.56 -5.93 55.83
C SER A 6 42.28 -5.21 56.27
N ALA A 7 41.05 -5.73 56.14
CA ALA A 7 40.44 -6.79 55.30
C ALA A 7 38.91 -6.83 55.57
N LEU A 8 38.13 -7.41 54.64
CA LEU A 8 36.80 -8.06 54.82
C LEU A 8 35.53 -7.31 55.29
N THR A 9 34.45 -7.75 54.64
CA THR A 9 33.01 -7.82 54.96
C THR A 9 32.58 -8.07 56.42
N LEU A 10 31.34 -7.67 56.81
CA LEU A 10 30.15 -8.56 56.97
C LEU A 10 28.91 -7.87 57.64
N SER A 11 27.73 -8.43 57.37
CA SER A 11 26.31 -8.17 57.72
C SER A 11 25.86 -7.96 59.19
N LEU A 12 24.60 -7.50 59.40
CA LEU A 12 23.52 -8.02 60.31
C LEU A 12 22.24 -7.09 60.25
N LEU A 13 20.99 -7.58 60.07
CA LEU A 13 19.93 -7.97 61.07
C LEU A 13 19.33 -6.82 61.94
N MET A 14 18.06 -6.82 62.44
CA MET A 14 16.78 -7.56 62.23
C MET A 14 15.65 -6.96 63.15
N LEU A 15 14.38 -7.41 62.98
CA LEU A 15 13.21 -7.32 63.93
C LEU A 15 12.60 -5.90 64.23
N PHE A 16 11.30 -5.67 64.50
CA PHE A 16 10.07 -6.47 64.76
C PHE A 16 8.86 -5.87 63.97
N GLY A 17 7.62 -6.40 63.89
CA GLY A 17 7.07 -7.72 64.28
C GLY A 17 5.91 -7.73 65.31
N THR A 18 4.63 -7.79 64.91
CA THR A 18 3.49 -8.30 65.73
C THR A 18 2.23 -8.66 64.91
N LEU A 19 1.53 -9.74 65.30
CA LEU A 19 0.28 -10.23 64.69
C LEU A 19 -0.96 -9.98 65.58
N VAL A 20 -2.16 -10.04 65.00
CA VAL A 20 -3.35 -10.62 65.66
C VAL A 20 -4.11 -11.53 64.66
N ALA A 21 -4.46 -12.74 65.10
CA ALA A 21 -5.41 -13.68 64.49
C ALA A 21 -6.36 -14.18 65.60
N PRO A 22 -7.51 -14.87 65.33
CA PRO A 22 -7.44 -16.31 65.03
C PRO A 22 -8.54 -16.86 64.08
N ALA A 23 -8.47 -18.16 63.80
CA ALA A 23 -9.26 -18.92 62.82
C ALA A 23 -10.51 -19.63 63.39
N LEU A 24 -11.29 -20.28 62.49
CA LEU A 24 -11.78 -21.68 62.65
C LEU A 24 -12.50 -22.20 61.38
N ALA A 25 -12.12 -23.41 60.92
CA ALA A 25 -12.91 -24.48 60.25
C ALA A 25 -13.83 -24.15 59.03
N ASP A 26 -13.96 -24.97 57.98
CA ASP A 26 -13.45 -26.30 57.58
C ASP A 26 -13.58 -26.45 56.04
N GLY A 27 -12.90 -27.42 55.42
CA GLY A 27 -13.39 -28.05 54.18
C GLY A 27 -12.48 -28.06 52.94
N GLU A 28 -11.85 -29.21 52.71
CA GLU A 28 -11.39 -29.77 51.41
C GLU A 28 -10.27 -29.06 50.61
N GLN A 29 -9.48 -29.90 49.93
CA GLN A 29 -8.28 -29.58 49.18
C GLN A 29 -8.49 -30.03 47.72
N PRO A 30 -8.42 -29.14 46.72
CA PRO A 30 -8.27 -29.54 45.33
C PRO A 30 -6.81 -29.83 44.97
N GLU A 31 -6.63 -30.63 43.93
CA GLU A 31 -5.32 -31.08 43.43
C GLU A 31 -4.62 -29.98 42.61
N ALA A 32 -3.31 -30.15 42.38
CA ALA A 32 -2.59 -29.33 41.41
C ALA A 32 -2.94 -29.82 39.99
N GLY A 33 -3.69 -29.00 39.24
CA GLY A 33 -4.02 -29.21 37.83
C GLY A 33 -3.59 -28.00 37.00
N GLU A 34 -3.19 -28.29 35.76
CA GLU A 34 -2.94 -27.39 34.62
C GLU A 34 -2.66 -25.90 34.88
N ARG A 35 -1.47 -25.47 34.45
CA ARG A 35 -1.32 -24.09 33.97
C ARG A 35 -2.05 -24.05 32.63
N ASP A 36 -3.04 -23.16 32.51
CA ASP A 36 -3.66 -22.88 31.22
C ASP A 36 -2.56 -22.56 30.20
N HIS A 37 -2.51 -23.35 29.13
CA HIS A 37 -1.79 -22.98 27.93
C HIS A 37 -2.54 -21.79 27.30
N PRO A 38 -1.85 -20.86 26.61
CA PRO A 38 -2.53 -20.06 25.59
C PRO A 38 -3.26 -21.01 24.63
N PRO A 39 -4.39 -20.61 24.03
CA PRO A 39 -4.98 -21.42 22.97
C PRO A 39 -3.95 -21.69 21.88
N GLU A 40 -3.98 -22.89 21.29
CA GLU A 40 -3.32 -23.13 20.01
C GLU A 40 -3.96 -22.17 18.99
N GLU A 41 -3.24 -21.13 18.59
CA GLU A 41 -3.66 -20.21 17.54
C GLU A 41 -3.60 -20.98 16.22
N GLY A 42 -4.78 -21.44 15.78
CA GLY A 42 -4.91 -22.23 14.57
C GLY A 42 -4.64 -21.41 13.31
N ASN A 43 -4.28 -22.11 12.24
CA ASN A 43 -4.09 -21.54 10.91
C ASN A 43 -5.34 -20.77 10.47
N ALA A 44 -5.14 -19.63 9.81
CA ALA A 44 -6.21 -18.67 9.56
C ALA A 44 -6.73 -18.73 8.12
N SER A 45 -7.98 -19.15 7.92
CA SER A 45 -8.72 -18.76 6.72
C SER A 45 -9.08 -17.28 6.79
N PHE A 46 -8.49 -16.45 5.92
CA PHE A 46 -8.58 -14.99 6.02
C PHE A 46 -8.76 -14.28 4.66
N PRO A 47 -9.58 -13.22 4.58
CA PRO A 47 -9.82 -12.46 3.35
C PRO A 47 -8.68 -11.48 3.00
N VAL A 48 -7.46 -11.98 2.82
CA VAL A 48 -6.26 -11.17 2.48
C VAL A 48 -6.41 -10.47 1.12
N THR A 49 -5.92 -9.23 1.02
CA THR A 49 -5.83 -8.45 -0.23
C THR A 49 -4.39 -8.14 -0.57
N ILE A 50 -3.91 -8.59 -1.74
CA ILE A 50 -2.54 -8.29 -2.18
C ILE A 50 -2.48 -6.85 -2.73
N ASP A 51 -2.19 -5.90 -1.85
CA ASP A 51 -2.05 -4.46 -2.11
C ASP A 51 -0.79 -3.81 -1.51
N GLY A 52 -0.16 -4.40 -0.49
CA GLY A 52 1.02 -3.87 0.17
C GLY A 52 0.73 -2.79 1.22
N LEU A 53 -0.52 -2.69 1.71
CA LEU A 53 -0.88 -1.86 2.87
C LEU A 53 -0.85 -2.63 4.20
N PHE A 54 -1.03 -3.95 4.16
CA PHE A 54 -0.85 -4.89 5.27
C PHE A 54 -1.81 -4.79 6.48
N ASP A 55 -2.81 -3.91 6.48
CA ASP A 55 -3.78 -3.75 7.59
C ASP A 55 -4.52 -5.06 7.93
N ASP A 56 -4.83 -5.87 6.92
CA ASP A 56 -5.50 -7.16 7.07
C ASP A 56 -4.62 -8.21 7.79
N TRP A 57 -3.29 -8.11 7.65
CA TRP A 57 -2.33 -8.95 8.35
C TRP A 57 -2.20 -8.68 9.84
N GLU A 58 -2.70 -7.56 10.38
CA GLU A 58 -2.64 -7.27 11.82
C GLU A 58 -3.27 -8.41 12.66
N SER A 59 -4.39 -8.95 12.19
CA SER A 59 -5.18 -9.97 12.89
C SER A 59 -4.73 -11.41 12.64
N ILE A 60 -3.81 -11.63 11.69
CA ILE A 60 -3.25 -12.94 11.36
C ILE A 60 -2.11 -13.25 12.35
N PRO A 61 -2.07 -14.44 12.98
CA PRO A 61 -1.03 -14.79 13.94
C PRO A 61 0.35 -14.93 13.27
N VAL A 62 1.40 -14.70 14.06
CA VAL A 62 2.78 -14.96 13.63
C VAL A 62 3.04 -16.46 13.73
N VAL A 63 3.32 -17.09 12.58
CA VAL A 63 3.61 -18.52 12.49
C VAL A 63 5.05 -18.80 12.88
N TYR A 64 5.96 -17.88 12.56
CA TYR A 64 7.35 -17.93 13.00
C TYR A 64 7.92 -16.53 13.22
N ALA A 65 8.71 -16.36 14.28
CA ALA A 65 9.44 -15.14 14.59
C ALA A 65 10.93 -15.50 14.69
N ASP A 66 11.74 -14.84 13.87
CA ASP A 66 13.08 -15.27 13.51
C ASP A 66 14.16 -14.39 14.20
N PRO A 67 15.35 -14.91 14.60
CA PRO A 67 16.25 -14.23 15.52
C PRO A 67 17.30 -13.34 14.83
N ALA A 68 17.07 -12.03 14.79
CA ALA A 68 17.96 -11.03 14.17
C ALA A 68 19.48 -11.29 14.28
N GLY A 69 20.16 -11.24 13.12
CA GLY A 69 21.62 -11.21 13.00
C GLY A 69 22.31 -12.57 12.86
N ASP A 70 21.59 -13.60 12.45
CA ASP A 70 22.13 -14.84 11.87
C ASP A 70 22.23 -14.80 10.32
N GLY A 71 21.39 -13.99 9.66
CA GLY A 71 21.55 -13.57 8.26
C GLY A 71 22.73 -12.63 7.97
N THR A 72 23.06 -12.44 6.68
CA THR A 72 24.13 -11.50 6.24
C THR A 72 23.70 -10.45 5.22
N ASP A 73 22.93 -10.84 4.21
CA ASP A 73 22.45 -9.95 3.15
C ASP A 73 20.95 -9.70 3.35
N GLU A 74 20.17 -10.78 3.49
CA GLU A 74 18.81 -10.79 4.05
C GLU A 74 18.81 -11.34 5.50
N ASP A 75 17.95 -10.78 6.37
CA ASP A 75 17.77 -11.13 7.79
C ASP A 75 16.24 -11.10 8.08
N PHE A 76 15.59 -12.26 8.01
CA PHE A 76 14.14 -12.43 8.16
C PHE A 76 13.71 -12.16 9.59
N SER A 77 12.49 -11.64 9.77
CA SER A 77 11.97 -11.25 11.10
C SER A 77 10.69 -11.98 11.48
N MET A 78 9.68 -11.95 10.61
CA MET A 78 8.40 -12.57 10.89
C MET A 78 7.80 -13.20 9.63
N LEU A 79 7.30 -14.43 9.79
CA LEU A 79 6.47 -15.11 8.82
C LEU A 79 5.05 -15.24 9.37
N LYS A 80 4.09 -14.69 8.62
CA LYS A 80 2.65 -14.97 8.77
C LYS A 80 2.17 -15.77 7.58
N ILE A 81 1.24 -16.69 7.80
CA ILE A 81 0.63 -17.52 6.76
C ILE A 81 -0.89 -17.53 6.96
N ALA A 82 -1.62 -17.41 5.86
CA ALA A 82 -3.07 -17.58 5.81
C ALA A 82 -3.48 -18.26 4.49
N ASN A 83 -4.77 -18.61 4.35
CA ASN A 83 -5.32 -19.01 3.06
C ASN A 83 -6.76 -18.48 2.88
N ASP A 84 -7.24 -18.44 1.64
CA ASP A 84 -8.67 -18.39 1.35
C ASP A 84 -9.08 -19.61 0.53
N ASN A 85 -10.17 -19.53 -0.25
CA ASN A 85 -10.61 -20.65 -1.09
C ASN A 85 -9.66 -20.91 -2.27
N ASP A 86 -8.99 -19.86 -2.76
CA ASP A 86 -8.33 -19.81 -4.07
C ASP A 86 -6.79 -19.65 -3.96
N PHE A 87 -6.32 -19.01 -2.87
CA PHE A 87 -4.92 -18.68 -2.64
C PHE A 87 -4.42 -19.12 -1.25
N MET A 88 -3.13 -19.42 -1.18
CA MET A 88 -2.32 -19.40 0.03
C MET A 88 -1.56 -18.08 0.07
N PHE A 89 -1.47 -17.46 1.24
CA PHE A 89 -0.85 -16.16 1.45
C PHE A 89 0.32 -16.24 2.43
N PHE A 90 1.34 -15.44 2.19
CA PHE A 90 2.48 -15.22 3.09
C PHE A 90 2.67 -13.72 3.31
N SER A 91 3.02 -13.32 4.53
CA SER A 91 3.64 -12.01 4.82
C SER A 91 5.03 -12.28 5.38
N ILE A 92 6.05 -11.74 4.71
CA ILE A 92 7.47 -11.85 5.07
C ILE A 92 7.95 -10.45 5.48
N GLU A 93 8.50 -10.35 6.68
CA GLU A 93 9.12 -9.14 7.25
C GLU A 93 10.62 -9.38 7.47
N PHE A 94 11.45 -8.34 7.37
CA PHE A 94 12.90 -8.37 7.62
C PHE A 94 13.27 -7.52 8.84
N HIS A 95 14.38 -7.80 9.52
CA HIS A 95 14.81 -7.01 10.69
C HIS A 95 15.50 -5.69 10.30
N ASP A 96 16.27 -5.70 9.22
CA ASP A 96 17.09 -4.58 8.77
C ASP A 96 17.00 -4.38 7.25
N GLY A 97 16.81 -3.13 6.84
CA GLY A 97 16.94 -2.67 5.46
C GLY A 97 15.74 -2.94 4.55
N GLU A 98 15.71 -2.20 3.44
CA GLU A 98 14.73 -2.46 2.38
C GLU A 98 15.27 -3.46 1.36
N HIS A 99 14.46 -4.48 1.06
CA HIS A 99 14.74 -5.51 0.05
C HIS A 99 13.85 -5.27 -1.16
N LEU A 100 14.20 -5.76 -2.35
CA LEU A 100 13.33 -5.74 -3.53
C LEU A 100 12.89 -7.17 -3.84
N MET A 101 11.70 -7.61 -3.46
CA MET A 101 11.36 -9.04 -3.56
C MET A 101 11.54 -9.62 -4.98
N GLN A 102 11.20 -8.87 -6.03
CA GLN A 102 11.28 -9.35 -7.42
C GLN A 102 12.65 -9.25 -8.14
N ASN A 103 13.71 -8.72 -7.51
CA ASN A 103 15.03 -8.56 -8.13
C ASN A 103 16.14 -8.35 -7.07
N TRP A 104 17.41 -8.35 -7.47
CA TRP A 104 18.57 -8.01 -6.61
C TRP A 104 18.81 -8.88 -5.36
N ASN A 105 18.03 -9.94 -5.15
CA ASN A 105 18.15 -10.92 -4.07
C ASN A 105 18.34 -12.35 -4.62
N ASP A 106 18.68 -13.29 -3.75
CA ASP A 106 18.71 -14.74 -4.02
C ASP A 106 17.80 -15.48 -3.01
N ILE A 107 16.66 -14.87 -2.67
CA ILE A 107 15.70 -15.43 -1.71
C ILE A 107 14.95 -16.59 -2.36
N HIS A 108 14.99 -17.76 -1.72
CA HIS A 108 14.27 -18.95 -2.10
C HIS A 108 13.09 -19.24 -1.17
N LEU A 109 11.92 -19.53 -1.76
CA LEU A 109 10.80 -20.19 -1.09
C LEU A 109 10.77 -21.67 -1.49
N TYR A 110 10.95 -22.54 -0.51
CA TYR A 110 10.80 -23.99 -0.66
C TYR A 110 9.47 -24.45 -0.06
N LEU A 111 8.68 -25.20 -0.83
CA LEU A 111 7.46 -25.86 -0.35
C LEU A 111 7.55 -27.37 -0.59
N ASP A 112 7.48 -28.13 0.49
CA ASP A 112 7.17 -29.57 0.52
C ASP A 112 5.64 -29.65 0.53
N THR A 113 5.06 -30.05 -0.62
CA THR A 113 3.62 -29.91 -0.89
C THR A 113 2.83 -31.19 -0.63
N ASP A 114 3.50 -32.35 -0.57
CA ASP A 114 2.89 -33.64 -0.23
C ASP A 114 3.19 -34.15 1.19
N ALA A 115 3.97 -33.38 1.97
CA ALA A 115 4.39 -33.65 3.34
C ALA A 115 5.28 -34.90 3.51
N GLU A 116 5.98 -35.34 2.45
CA GLU A 116 6.88 -36.51 2.46
C GLU A 116 8.34 -36.09 2.25
N VAL A 117 9.14 -36.17 3.32
CA VAL A 117 10.59 -35.82 3.33
C VAL A 117 11.48 -36.60 2.36
N ASN A 118 10.94 -37.59 1.64
CA ASN A 118 11.66 -38.41 0.65
C ASN A 118 11.28 -38.10 -0.81
N THR A 119 10.34 -37.19 -1.05
CA THR A 119 10.01 -36.59 -2.35
C THR A 119 10.75 -35.26 -2.55
N GLY A 120 10.44 -34.54 -3.62
CA GLY A 120 11.04 -33.25 -3.95
C GLY A 120 12.58 -33.14 -3.99
N LEU A 121 13.03 -31.92 -3.72
CA LEU A 121 14.41 -31.53 -3.45
C LEU A 121 14.71 -31.66 -1.95
N PRO A 122 15.69 -32.47 -1.53
CA PRO A 122 16.09 -32.51 -0.11
C PRO A 122 16.78 -31.21 0.33
N VAL A 123 16.04 -30.35 1.03
CA VAL A 123 16.49 -29.03 1.51
C VAL A 123 16.08 -28.86 2.97
N HIS A 124 17.01 -28.39 3.83
CA HIS A 124 16.79 -28.09 5.25
C HIS A 124 15.87 -29.06 6.06
N GLY A 125 15.92 -30.35 5.75
CA GLY A 125 15.11 -31.38 6.43
C GLY A 125 13.69 -31.60 5.91
N ILE A 126 13.30 -30.98 4.79
CA ILE A 126 12.07 -31.23 4.02
C ILE A 126 12.38 -31.84 2.64
N GLY A 127 11.36 -32.37 1.98
CA GLY A 127 11.42 -32.78 0.57
C GLY A 127 10.62 -31.79 -0.27
N ALA A 128 11.27 -30.77 -0.83
CA ALA A 128 10.55 -29.64 -1.43
C ALA A 128 10.17 -29.89 -2.91
N GLU A 129 8.89 -30.00 -3.21
CA GLU A 129 8.35 -30.00 -4.57
C GLU A 129 8.56 -28.65 -5.27
N LEU A 130 8.43 -27.53 -4.53
CA LEU A 130 8.73 -26.19 -5.04
C LEU A 130 10.12 -25.72 -4.59
N ASP A 131 10.87 -25.16 -5.53
CA ASP A 131 11.93 -24.20 -5.31
C ASP A 131 11.61 -22.94 -6.12
N TRP A 132 11.32 -21.81 -5.47
CA TRP A 132 11.08 -20.54 -6.16
C TRP A 132 12.07 -19.47 -5.72
N CYS A 133 12.92 -18.99 -6.64
CA CYS A 133 13.82 -17.87 -6.38
C CYS A 133 13.14 -16.56 -6.81
N PHE A 134 12.88 -15.65 -5.84
CA PHE A 134 12.15 -14.42 -6.11
C PHE A 134 12.95 -13.43 -6.97
N GLY A 135 14.21 -13.14 -6.60
CA GLY A 135 15.09 -12.26 -7.38
C GLY A 135 15.45 -12.82 -8.76
N CYS A 136 15.47 -14.15 -8.92
CA CYS A 136 15.66 -14.84 -10.20
C CYS A 136 14.40 -14.86 -11.08
N ARG A 137 13.23 -14.51 -10.54
CA ARG A 137 11.91 -14.56 -11.21
C ARG A 137 11.59 -15.91 -11.88
N SER A 138 12.11 -16.99 -11.30
CA SER A 138 12.02 -18.34 -11.85
C SER A 138 12.16 -19.39 -10.75
N GLY A 139 11.69 -20.60 -11.02
CA GLY A 139 11.75 -21.69 -10.06
C GLY A 139 11.77 -23.07 -10.72
N TYR A 140 11.74 -24.09 -9.87
CA TYR A 140 11.72 -25.49 -10.23
C TYR A 140 10.60 -26.23 -9.51
N PHE A 141 9.91 -27.10 -10.24
CA PHE A 141 8.96 -28.07 -9.72
C PHE A 141 9.60 -29.48 -9.79
N TYR A 142 9.81 -30.09 -8.64
CA TYR A 142 10.45 -31.40 -8.46
C TYR A 142 9.39 -32.49 -8.35
N ILE A 143 9.38 -33.41 -9.30
CA ILE A 143 8.46 -34.55 -9.34
C ILE A 143 9.19 -35.87 -9.60
N MET A 144 8.52 -36.99 -9.35
CA MET A 144 9.11 -38.33 -9.56
C MET A 144 9.70 -38.56 -10.96
N ASP A 145 9.13 -37.92 -11.99
CA ASP A 145 9.54 -38.08 -13.40
C ASP A 145 10.61 -37.05 -13.86
N GLY A 146 10.99 -36.07 -13.03
CA GLY A 146 12.04 -35.10 -13.35
C GLY A 146 11.94 -33.76 -12.60
N ILE A 147 12.70 -32.78 -13.10
CA ILE A 147 12.65 -31.39 -12.64
C ILE A 147 12.08 -30.57 -13.81
N ILE A 148 11.07 -29.74 -13.53
CA ILE A 148 10.43 -28.83 -14.49
C ILE A 148 10.82 -27.41 -14.09
N GLU A 149 11.33 -26.62 -15.04
CA GLU A 149 11.53 -25.17 -14.86
C GLU A 149 10.16 -24.47 -14.97
N ILE A 150 9.84 -23.59 -14.03
CA ILE A 150 8.53 -22.93 -13.91
C ILE A 150 8.67 -21.40 -13.84
N SER A 151 7.59 -20.71 -14.21
CA SER A 151 7.42 -19.26 -14.21
C SER A 151 6.40 -18.82 -13.15
N GLN A 152 6.32 -17.51 -12.90
CA GLN A 152 5.33 -16.94 -11.96
C GLN A 152 3.88 -17.33 -12.29
N ASN A 153 3.57 -17.51 -13.57
CA ASN A 153 2.21 -17.80 -14.02
C ASN A 153 1.79 -19.25 -13.71
N ASP A 154 2.74 -20.18 -13.61
CA ASP A 154 2.47 -21.59 -13.22
C ASP A 154 2.04 -21.70 -11.75
N LEU A 155 2.46 -20.76 -10.91
CA LEU A 155 2.02 -20.58 -9.52
C LEU A 155 0.80 -19.65 -9.38
N THR A 156 0.47 -18.88 -10.44
CA THR A 156 -0.40 -17.69 -10.36
C THR A 156 0.10 -16.71 -9.27
N LEU A 157 1.42 -16.53 -9.20
CA LEU A 157 2.11 -15.77 -8.16
C LEU A 157 1.73 -14.29 -8.18
N ARG A 158 1.44 -13.71 -7.02
CA ARG A 158 1.19 -12.27 -6.83
C ARG A 158 2.05 -11.78 -5.68
N ILE A 159 2.65 -10.60 -5.83
CA ILE A 159 3.54 -10.02 -4.81
C ILE A 159 3.27 -8.53 -4.72
N ALA A 160 3.21 -7.99 -3.50
CA ALA A 160 3.22 -6.56 -3.23
C ALA A 160 4.15 -6.23 -2.04
N PRO A 161 4.78 -5.04 -2.00
CA PRO A 161 4.86 -4.04 -3.09
C PRO A 161 5.80 -4.46 -4.23
N THR A 162 5.86 -3.66 -5.30
CA THR A 162 6.79 -3.84 -6.44
C THR A 162 8.12 -3.11 -6.28
N ILE A 163 8.20 -2.19 -5.33
CA ILE A 163 9.39 -1.41 -4.96
C ILE A 163 10.09 -2.02 -3.74
N THR A 164 11.23 -1.46 -3.37
CA THR A 164 11.94 -1.83 -2.15
C THR A 164 11.06 -1.64 -0.90
N GLY A 165 11.26 -2.48 0.12
CA GLY A 165 10.55 -2.40 1.39
C GLY A 165 11.04 -3.39 2.42
N GLU A 166 10.61 -3.19 3.67
CA GLU A 166 10.97 -4.03 4.83
C GLU A 166 9.98 -5.21 5.01
N ARG A 167 8.88 -5.20 4.24
CA ARG A 167 7.79 -6.18 4.29
C ARG A 167 7.22 -6.44 2.91
N PHE A 168 6.89 -7.71 2.65
CA PHE A 168 6.23 -8.17 1.43
C PHE A 168 5.11 -9.15 1.74
N GLU A 169 4.11 -9.16 0.89
CA GLU A 169 3.07 -10.18 0.87
C GLU A 169 3.01 -10.88 -0.48
N ILE A 170 2.68 -12.17 -0.42
CA ILE A 170 2.77 -13.09 -1.54
C ILE A 170 1.51 -13.97 -1.55
N ALA A 171 0.91 -14.16 -2.73
CA ALA A 171 -0.15 -15.15 -2.95
C ALA A 171 0.27 -16.19 -3.99
N ILE A 172 0.03 -17.47 -3.70
CA ILE A 172 0.18 -18.61 -4.61
C ILE A 172 -1.18 -19.29 -4.75
N SER A 173 -1.63 -19.61 -5.97
CA SER A 173 -2.94 -20.25 -6.12
C SER A 173 -2.91 -21.68 -5.61
N ARG A 174 -3.90 -22.02 -4.78
CA ARG A 174 -4.17 -23.38 -4.29
C ARG A 174 -4.47 -24.37 -5.43
N SER A 175 -4.87 -23.87 -6.59
CA SER A 175 -5.13 -24.64 -7.81
C SER A 175 -3.92 -24.77 -8.75
N SER A 176 -2.76 -24.22 -8.37
CA SER A 176 -1.51 -24.39 -9.14
C SER A 176 -1.12 -25.86 -9.28
N ALA A 177 -0.45 -26.20 -10.37
CA ALA A 177 0.04 -27.57 -10.60
C ALA A 177 1.01 -28.03 -9.50
N ILE A 178 1.72 -27.08 -8.88
CA ILE A 178 2.69 -27.31 -7.81
C ILE A 178 2.00 -27.72 -6.51
N LEU A 179 1.00 -26.94 -6.04
CA LEU A 179 0.30 -27.26 -4.78
C LEU A 179 -0.63 -28.48 -4.93
N THR A 180 -1.19 -28.72 -6.12
CA THR A 180 -2.08 -29.86 -6.40
C THR A 180 -1.35 -31.11 -6.90
N MET A 181 -0.02 -31.07 -7.04
CA MET A 181 0.79 -32.14 -7.65
C MET A 181 0.23 -32.64 -8.98
N ASP A 182 0.15 -31.76 -9.98
CA ASP A 182 -0.51 -31.98 -11.29
C ASP A 182 -1.96 -32.49 -11.15
N GLY A 183 -2.69 -32.00 -10.14
CA GLY A 183 -4.07 -32.43 -9.84
C GLY A 183 -4.18 -33.85 -9.28
N THR A 184 -3.10 -34.42 -8.74
CA THR A 184 -3.13 -35.74 -8.08
C THR A 184 -3.52 -35.67 -6.61
N GLN A 185 -3.44 -34.49 -5.99
CA GLN A 185 -3.87 -34.22 -4.61
C GLN A 185 -4.61 -32.89 -4.45
N GLU A 186 -5.23 -32.72 -3.29
CA GLU A 186 -5.63 -31.42 -2.76
C GLU A 186 -4.63 -31.05 -1.64
N PRO A 187 -4.04 -29.84 -1.64
CA PRO A 187 -3.11 -29.43 -0.59
C PRO A 187 -3.85 -29.36 0.75
N THR A 188 -3.30 -30.04 1.77
CA THR A 188 -3.91 -30.17 3.11
C THR A 188 -2.94 -29.80 4.22
N THR A 189 -1.76 -30.40 4.20
CA THR A 189 -0.61 -30.01 5.03
C THR A 189 0.59 -29.84 4.12
N ILE A 190 1.40 -28.81 4.36
CA ILE A 190 2.62 -28.50 3.61
C ILE A 190 3.72 -28.09 4.60
N LYS A 191 4.98 -28.10 4.15
CA LYS A 191 6.09 -27.52 4.92
C LYS A 191 6.82 -26.45 4.14
N ILE A 192 7.19 -25.39 4.86
CA ILE A 192 7.79 -24.17 4.32
C ILE A 192 9.21 -24.02 4.86
N VAL A 193 10.13 -23.67 3.96
CA VAL A 193 11.45 -23.11 4.31
C VAL A 193 11.68 -21.88 3.43
N LEU A 194 12.08 -20.77 4.04
CA LEU A 194 12.65 -19.60 3.37
C LEU A 194 14.16 -19.63 3.56
N GLN A 195 14.91 -19.18 2.55
CA GLN A 195 16.37 -19.08 2.61
C GLN A 195 16.80 -17.80 1.89
N GLY A 196 17.68 -17.00 2.51
CA GLY A 196 18.31 -15.83 1.90
C GLY A 196 19.46 -16.18 0.95
N GLY A 197 20.18 -15.16 0.49
CA GLY A 197 21.36 -15.28 -0.34
C GLY A 197 22.69 -15.36 0.44
N GLY A 198 23.79 -15.47 -0.31
CA GLY A 198 25.15 -15.32 0.24
C GLY A 198 25.88 -16.61 0.64
N GLU A 199 27.06 -16.48 1.26
CA GLU A 199 27.88 -17.62 1.74
C GLU A 199 27.41 -18.20 3.08
N ALA A 200 26.62 -17.43 3.83
CA ALA A 200 25.99 -17.80 5.09
C ALA A 200 24.56 -17.23 5.08
N PRO A 201 23.66 -17.82 4.26
CA PRO A 201 22.29 -17.34 4.15
C PRO A 201 21.56 -17.55 5.46
N ASP A 202 20.65 -16.63 5.75
CA ASP A 202 19.57 -16.86 6.69
C ASP A 202 18.69 -18.03 6.20
N ILE A 203 18.17 -18.83 7.12
CA ILE A 203 17.24 -19.93 6.86
C ILE A 203 16.12 -19.88 7.91
N LEU A 204 14.92 -19.53 7.47
CA LEU A 204 13.71 -19.53 8.28
C LEU A 204 12.91 -20.82 7.97
N PRO A 205 12.72 -21.76 8.91
CA PRO A 205 13.18 -21.74 10.29
C PRO A 205 14.62 -22.25 10.46
N ASP A 206 15.30 -21.73 11.48
CA ASP A 206 16.66 -22.05 11.94
C ASP A 206 16.92 -23.58 12.11
N GLU A 207 15.95 -24.32 12.65
CA GLU A 207 16.03 -25.78 12.89
C GLU A 207 15.42 -26.61 11.75
N PRO A 208 16.06 -27.72 11.33
CA PRO A 208 15.65 -28.48 10.15
C PRO A 208 14.33 -29.25 10.34
N GLY A 209 13.53 -29.28 9.27
CA GLY A 209 12.23 -29.95 9.22
C GLY A 209 11.08 -29.06 8.72
N GLY A 210 11.35 -27.76 8.50
CA GLY A 210 10.42 -26.76 7.98
C GLY A 210 9.32 -26.36 8.96
N ILE A 211 8.66 -25.25 8.65
CA ILE A 211 7.42 -24.82 9.32
C ILE A 211 6.27 -25.60 8.70
N GLU A 212 5.48 -26.29 9.52
CA GLU A 212 4.31 -27.04 9.08
C GLU A 212 3.06 -26.13 9.07
N TYR A 213 2.32 -26.13 7.96
CA TYR A 213 1.06 -25.40 7.81
C TYR A 213 -0.05 -26.36 7.36
N GLU A 214 -1.18 -26.36 8.07
CA GLU A 214 -2.40 -27.10 7.72
C GLU A 214 -3.44 -26.11 7.19
N PHE A 215 -3.94 -26.30 5.97
CA PHE A 215 -4.92 -25.42 5.35
C PHE A 215 -6.22 -25.39 6.16
N ASP A 216 -6.60 -24.20 6.64
CA ASP A 216 -7.94 -24.02 7.19
C ASP A 216 -8.97 -24.15 6.05
N SER A 217 -10.02 -24.91 6.34
CA SER A 217 -11.09 -25.24 5.40
C SER A 217 -12.35 -24.39 5.61
N THR A 218 -12.28 -23.42 6.53
CA THR A 218 -13.34 -22.45 6.80
C THR A 218 -13.56 -21.55 5.57
N PRO A 219 -14.72 -21.61 4.90
CA PRO A 219 -14.90 -20.86 3.65
C PRO A 219 -14.85 -19.35 3.87
N VAL A 220 -13.90 -18.69 3.21
CA VAL A 220 -13.81 -17.22 3.20
C VAL A 220 -14.84 -16.69 2.19
N PRO A 221 -15.63 -15.65 2.53
CA PRO A 221 -16.52 -15.03 1.54
C PRO A 221 -15.75 -14.46 0.35
N SER A 222 -16.35 -14.44 -0.84
CA SER A 222 -15.86 -13.61 -1.95
C SER A 222 -15.81 -12.13 -1.53
N PRO A 223 -14.94 -11.30 -2.11
CA PRO A 223 -14.94 -9.87 -1.82
C PRO A 223 -16.27 -9.22 -2.22
N GLU A 224 -16.60 -8.10 -1.57
CA GLU A 224 -17.69 -7.24 -2.02
C GLU A 224 -17.37 -6.70 -3.42
N ILE A 225 -18.33 -6.71 -4.33
CA ILE A 225 -18.12 -6.26 -5.71
C ILE A 225 -18.15 -4.74 -5.73
N ILE A 226 -17.11 -4.12 -6.28
CA ILE A 226 -17.12 -2.68 -6.58
C ILE A 226 -17.81 -2.52 -7.94
N THR A 227 -19.02 -1.94 -7.93
CA THR A 227 -19.80 -1.64 -9.14
C THR A 227 -19.14 -0.55 -9.98
N LEU A 228 -19.36 -0.55 -11.30
CA LEU A 228 -18.69 0.41 -12.19
C LEU A 228 -19.37 1.78 -12.23
N GLU A 229 -20.67 1.89 -11.96
CA GLU A 229 -21.40 3.16 -11.97
C GLU A 229 -20.80 4.16 -10.96
N LYS A 230 -20.92 5.46 -11.22
CA LYS A 230 -20.65 6.48 -10.20
C LYS A 230 -21.66 6.33 -9.06
N ASN A 231 -21.26 6.70 -7.83
CA ASN A 231 -22.18 6.68 -6.69
C ASN A 231 -23.28 7.75 -6.83
N GLU A 232 -22.93 8.94 -7.32
CA GLU A 232 -23.85 10.01 -7.76
C GLU A 232 -23.41 10.50 -9.15
N MET A 233 -24.30 11.07 -9.96
CA MET A 233 -23.97 11.45 -11.36
C MET A 233 -23.06 12.68 -11.43
N GLU A 234 -23.15 13.52 -10.41
CA GLU A 234 -22.45 14.77 -10.21
C GLU A 234 -20.96 14.57 -9.84
N HIS A 235 -20.57 13.38 -9.37
CA HIS A 235 -19.15 13.08 -9.08
C HIS A 235 -18.31 13.12 -10.35
N LEU A 236 -17.12 13.71 -10.27
CA LEU A 236 -16.17 13.75 -11.37
C LEU A 236 -15.36 12.45 -11.39
N ARG A 237 -15.29 11.76 -12.53
CA ARG A 237 -14.53 10.52 -12.71
C ARG A 237 -13.24 10.73 -13.48
N ILE A 238 -12.14 10.33 -12.85
CA ILE A 238 -10.80 10.27 -13.39
C ILE A 238 -10.46 8.82 -13.78
N LEU A 239 -9.84 8.65 -14.95
CA LEU A 239 -9.26 7.40 -15.43
C LEU A 239 -7.76 7.56 -15.69
N SER A 240 -6.95 6.61 -15.23
CA SER A 240 -5.57 6.40 -15.68
C SER A 240 -5.47 5.09 -16.45
N TYR A 241 -4.84 5.11 -17.63
CA TYR A 241 -4.69 3.89 -18.43
C TYR A 241 -3.50 3.93 -19.42
N ASN A 242 -2.46 3.11 -19.19
CA ASN A 242 -1.46 2.84 -20.22
C ASN A 242 -2.09 1.93 -21.29
N VAL A 243 -2.19 2.42 -22.52
CA VAL A 243 -2.88 1.73 -23.64
C VAL A 243 -1.96 0.80 -24.43
N ARG A 244 -0.68 0.72 -24.03
CA ARG A 244 0.38 -0.12 -24.61
C ARG A 244 0.51 0.11 -26.12
N GLN A 245 1.39 1.04 -26.49
CA GLN A 245 1.60 1.47 -27.87
C GLN A 245 0.30 1.96 -28.54
N ASN A 246 0.10 1.69 -29.83
CA ASN A 246 -1.05 2.12 -30.62
C ASN A 246 -2.41 1.46 -30.25
N GLY A 247 -2.63 1.05 -28.99
CA GLY A 247 -3.79 0.25 -28.58
C GLY A 247 -5.16 0.86 -28.89
N LEU A 248 -5.29 2.18 -28.75
CA LEU A 248 -6.51 2.92 -29.12
C LEU A 248 -6.82 2.88 -30.63
N PHE A 249 -5.84 2.56 -31.47
CA PHE A 249 -5.93 2.56 -32.93
C PHE A 249 -5.73 1.17 -33.56
N ASP A 250 -5.18 0.20 -32.81
CA ASP A 250 -4.95 -1.15 -33.31
C ASP A 250 -6.28 -1.89 -33.54
N SER A 251 -6.45 -2.37 -34.77
CA SER A 251 -7.68 -3.04 -35.21
C SER A 251 -8.04 -4.35 -34.48
N GLY A 252 -7.14 -4.90 -33.66
CA GLY A 252 -7.37 -6.06 -32.80
C GLY A 252 -7.53 -5.74 -31.31
N ARG A 253 -7.48 -4.45 -30.91
CA ARG A 253 -7.59 -3.99 -29.51
C ARG A 253 -8.54 -2.80 -29.31
N GLN A 254 -8.78 -2.00 -30.35
CA GLN A 254 -9.60 -0.78 -30.29
C GLN A 254 -11.04 -1.06 -29.80
N ALA A 255 -11.65 -2.18 -30.20
CA ALA A 255 -13.02 -2.49 -29.81
C ALA A 255 -13.14 -2.85 -28.31
N GLU A 256 -12.06 -3.34 -27.72
CA GLU A 256 -11.93 -3.68 -26.30
C GLU A 256 -11.82 -2.39 -25.49
N PHE A 257 -10.96 -1.45 -25.91
CA PHE A 257 -10.90 -0.10 -25.33
C PHE A 257 -12.24 0.63 -25.43
N GLU A 258 -12.93 0.57 -26.58
CA GLU A 258 -14.25 1.18 -26.76
C GLU A 258 -15.25 0.66 -25.72
N ARG A 259 -15.33 -0.66 -25.51
CA ARG A 259 -16.24 -1.26 -24.52
C ARG A 259 -15.87 -0.88 -23.09
N ILE A 260 -14.59 -0.97 -22.74
CA ILE A 260 -14.06 -0.60 -21.42
C ILE A 260 -14.41 0.85 -21.11
N ILE A 261 -14.03 1.79 -21.97
CA ILE A 261 -14.16 3.22 -21.68
C ILE A 261 -15.65 3.61 -21.68
N LYS A 262 -16.50 3.02 -22.54
CA LYS A 262 -17.96 3.21 -22.49
C LYS A 262 -18.63 2.61 -21.26
N ALA A 263 -18.09 1.56 -20.65
CA ALA A 263 -18.58 1.02 -19.38
C ALA A 263 -18.10 1.83 -18.17
N LEU A 264 -16.98 2.55 -18.30
CA LEU A 264 -16.41 3.39 -17.25
C LEU A 264 -16.92 4.84 -17.27
N GLU A 265 -17.37 5.37 -18.42
CA GLU A 265 -17.87 6.75 -18.57
C GLU A 265 -17.02 7.83 -17.85
N PRO A 266 -15.69 7.92 -18.11
CA PRO A 266 -14.82 8.87 -17.44
C PRO A 266 -14.98 10.30 -17.96
N ASP A 267 -14.63 11.27 -17.12
CA ASP A 267 -14.76 12.70 -17.40
C ASP A 267 -13.39 13.34 -17.71
N ILE A 268 -12.34 12.83 -17.08
CA ILE A 268 -10.92 13.15 -17.33
C ILE A 268 -10.15 11.84 -17.45
N MET A 269 -9.27 11.75 -18.44
CA MET A 269 -8.47 10.56 -18.74
C MET A 269 -7.01 10.93 -18.94
N GLY A 270 -6.10 10.28 -18.21
CA GLY A 270 -4.68 10.25 -18.49
C GLY A 270 -4.31 8.95 -19.19
N PHE A 271 -3.94 9.03 -20.47
CA PHE A 271 -3.44 7.90 -21.25
C PHE A 271 -1.90 7.93 -21.34
N GLN A 272 -1.28 6.75 -21.31
CA GLN A 272 0.17 6.55 -21.51
C GLN A 272 0.43 5.58 -22.67
N GLU A 273 1.60 5.70 -23.31
CA GLU A 273 2.01 4.99 -24.54
C GLU A 273 1.10 5.12 -25.77
N ALA A 274 0.17 6.08 -25.82
CA ALA A 274 -0.84 6.20 -26.88
C ALA A 274 -0.29 6.75 -28.23
N TYR A 275 0.81 6.19 -28.73
CA TYR A 275 1.40 6.53 -30.03
C TYR A 275 0.46 6.16 -31.19
N ASP A 276 0.37 6.99 -32.22
CA ASP A 276 -0.28 6.60 -33.48
C ASP A 276 0.65 5.76 -34.39
N ASP A 277 0.10 5.18 -35.46
CA ASP A 277 0.82 4.32 -36.42
C ASP A 277 2.04 4.99 -37.11
N ASN A 278 2.16 6.32 -37.05
CA ASN A 278 3.27 7.10 -37.60
C ASN A 278 4.16 7.76 -36.52
N ASP A 279 3.90 7.51 -35.22
CA ASP A 279 4.52 8.21 -34.07
C ASP A 279 4.35 9.75 -34.15
N THR A 280 3.22 10.22 -34.72
CA THR A 280 2.94 11.66 -34.85
C THR A 280 2.27 12.29 -33.64
N ASN A 281 1.61 11.47 -32.81
CA ASN A 281 0.85 11.85 -31.62
C ASN A 281 -0.21 12.92 -31.93
N ASP A 282 -0.95 12.74 -33.03
CA ASP A 282 -1.91 13.74 -33.49
C ASP A 282 -3.16 13.76 -32.59
N VAL A 283 -3.34 14.88 -31.84
CA VAL A 283 -4.52 15.12 -31.02
C VAL A 283 -5.84 14.99 -31.80
N ASN A 284 -5.84 15.29 -33.10
CA ASN A 284 -7.04 15.20 -33.93
C ASN A 284 -7.53 13.74 -34.09
N ASP A 285 -6.63 12.75 -34.05
CA ASP A 285 -7.01 11.34 -34.15
C ASP A 285 -7.64 10.82 -32.84
N ILE A 286 -7.19 11.31 -31.68
CA ILE A 286 -7.85 11.04 -30.39
C ILE A 286 -9.17 11.81 -30.27
N GLU A 287 -9.22 13.09 -30.61
CA GLU A 287 -10.48 13.86 -30.62
C GLU A 287 -11.54 13.17 -31.50
N ALA A 288 -11.18 12.76 -32.72
CA ALA A 288 -12.10 12.05 -33.61
C ALA A 288 -12.55 10.67 -33.07
N LEU A 289 -11.67 9.94 -32.36
CA LEU A 289 -12.02 8.66 -31.73
C LEU A 289 -13.04 8.88 -30.59
N PHE A 290 -12.82 9.88 -29.76
CA PHE A 290 -13.70 10.20 -28.63
C PHE A 290 -15.02 10.87 -29.05
N GLU A 291 -15.05 11.62 -30.17
CA GLU A 291 -16.30 12.09 -30.80
C GLU A 291 -17.15 10.93 -31.36
N ASP A 292 -16.55 9.85 -31.88
CA ASP A 292 -17.28 8.67 -32.35
C ASP A 292 -17.77 7.78 -31.19
N TRP A 293 -16.94 7.63 -30.15
CA TRP A 293 -17.28 6.85 -28.97
C TRP A 293 -18.34 7.54 -28.10
N PHE A 294 -18.18 8.83 -27.82
CA PHE A 294 -19.07 9.64 -26.99
C PHE A 294 -19.61 10.83 -27.79
N PRO A 295 -20.52 10.60 -28.74
CA PRO A 295 -21.13 11.69 -29.50
C PRO A 295 -21.87 12.65 -28.56
N GLU A 296 -21.88 13.93 -28.94
CA GLU A 296 -22.46 15.04 -28.18
C GLU A 296 -21.64 15.52 -26.96
N VAL A 297 -20.56 14.84 -26.58
CA VAL A 297 -19.56 15.35 -25.61
C VAL A 297 -18.52 16.20 -26.34
N ASN A 298 -18.18 17.36 -25.78
CA ASN A 298 -17.11 18.22 -26.31
C ASN A 298 -15.80 17.91 -25.58
N TRP A 299 -14.92 17.15 -26.23
CA TRP A 299 -13.63 16.76 -25.67
C TRP A 299 -12.55 17.83 -25.90
N HIS A 300 -11.61 17.89 -24.95
CA HIS A 300 -10.41 18.70 -24.98
C HIS A 300 -9.20 17.80 -24.81
N VAL A 301 -8.28 17.81 -25.78
CA VAL A 301 -7.12 16.91 -25.80
C VAL A 301 -5.80 17.67 -25.73
N SER A 302 -4.87 17.16 -24.91
CA SER A 302 -3.51 17.64 -24.78
C SER A 302 -2.51 16.50 -24.98
N SER A 303 -1.34 16.78 -25.58
CA SER A 303 -0.32 15.80 -25.98
C SER A 303 1.12 16.32 -25.81
N GLU A 304 1.37 17.08 -24.73
CA GLU A 304 2.63 17.83 -24.54
C GLU A 304 3.87 16.94 -24.32
N TRP A 305 3.69 15.63 -24.11
CA TRP A 305 4.78 14.64 -24.05
C TRP A 305 4.48 13.39 -24.89
N ASN A 306 5.51 12.82 -25.53
CA ASN A 306 5.37 11.77 -26.55
C ASN A 306 4.70 10.48 -26.02
N GLY A 307 3.47 10.20 -26.46
CA GLY A 307 2.69 9.04 -26.02
C GLY A 307 1.85 9.27 -24.75
N ASN A 308 1.96 10.42 -24.08
CA ASN A 308 1.03 10.78 -23.02
C ASN A 308 -0.03 11.74 -23.55
N PHE A 309 -1.28 11.49 -23.18
CA PHE A 309 -2.39 12.36 -23.51
C PHE A 309 -3.26 12.63 -22.29
N VAL A 310 -3.83 13.83 -22.23
CA VAL A 310 -4.96 14.12 -21.35
C VAL A 310 -6.18 14.38 -22.22
N VAL A 311 -7.25 13.63 -21.99
CA VAL A 311 -8.55 13.77 -22.66
C VAL A 311 -9.57 14.17 -21.59
N SER A 312 -10.20 15.33 -21.74
CA SER A 312 -11.03 15.95 -20.72
C SER A 312 -12.33 16.50 -21.30
N ARG A 313 -13.45 16.39 -20.58
CA ARG A 313 -14.67 17.15 -20.90
C ARG A 313 -14.54 18.64 -20.53
N TYR A 314 -13.66 18.95 -19.59
CA TYR A 314 -13.40 20.29 -19.08
C TYR A 314 -12.36 21.01 -19.96
N PRO A 315 -12.57 22.30 -20.29
CA PRO A 315 -11.59 23.11 -21.00
C PRO A 315 -10.20 23.12 -20.35
N ILE A 316 -9.17 23.07 -21.19
CA ILE A 316 -7.78 23.23 -20.76
C ILE A 316 -7.46 24.72 -20.65
N LEU A 317 -7.26 25.22 -19.43
CA LEU A 317 -6.86 26.60 -19.14
C LEU A 317 -5.37 26.81 -19.43
N HIS A 318 -4.54 25.88 -18.95
CA HIS A 318 -3.09 25.86 -19.12
C HIS A 318 -2.61 24.44 -19.39
N GLN A 319 -1.55 24.29 -20.19
CA GLN A 319 -0.87 23.02 -20.41
C GLN A 319 0.62 23.21 -20.58
N GLY A 320 1.38 22.16 -20.30
CA GLY A 320 2.79 22.08 -20.64
C GLY A 320 3.39 20.72 -20.34
N ASN A 321 4.57 20.51 -20.90
CA ASN A 321 5.52 19.51 -20.47
C ASN A 321 6.29 20.09 -19.28
N HIS A 322 6.28 19.38 -18.15
CA HIS A 322 6.76 19.90 -16.86
C HIS A 322 7.96 19.13 -16.31
N SER A 323 8.23 17.92 -16.81
CA SER A 323 9.49 17.21 -16.64
C SER A 323 9.70 16.23 -17.80
N TRP A 324 10.92 15.72 -17.99
CA TRP A 324 11.14 14.53 -18.80
C TRP A 324 10.16 13.44 -18.29
N ARG A 325 9.26 12.97 -19.16
CA ARG A 325 8.21 11.94 -18.91
C ARG A 325 6.94 12.41 -18.19
N SER A 326 6.73 13.71 -17.96
CA SER A 326 5.50 14.24 -17.34
C SER A 326 4.92 15.43 -18.09
N MET A 327 3.61 15.40 -18.32
CA MET A 327 2.82 16.55 -18.74
C MET A 327 1.80 16.93 -17.67
N GLY A 328 1.37 18.18 -17.64
CA GLY A 328 0.28 18.58 -16.75
C GLY A 328 -0.57 19.70 -17.32
N VAL A 329 -1.85 19.65 -16.99
CA VAL A 329 -2.88 20.56 -17.47
C VAL A 329 -3.67 21.13 -16.31
N LEU A 330 -4.02 22.42 -16.38
CA LEU A 330 -5.00 23.03 -15.49
C LEU A 330 -6.36 22.98 -16.19
N LEU A 331 -7.32 22.30 -15.59
CA LEU A 331 -8.64 22.04 -16.16
C LEU A 331 -9.71 22.90 -15.48
N ASP A 332 -10.59 23.47 -16.31
CA ASP A 332 -11.70 24.34 -15.91
C ASP A 332 -12.84 23.51 -15.28
N THR A 333 -12.64 23.11 -14.03
CA THR A 333 -13.56 22.29 -13.22
C THR A 333 -14.36 23.11 -12.20
N GLU A 334 -14.31 24.45 -12.30
CA GLU A 334 -14.95 25.37 -11.35
C GLU A 334 -16.47 25.16 -11.19
N GLU A 335 -17.16 24.65 -12.21
CA GLU A 335 -18.62 24.39 -12.15
C GLU A 335 -18.97 23.15 -11.30
N ASP A 336 -18.07 22.16 -11.20
CA ASP A 336 -18.31 20.87 -10.53
C ASP A 336 -17.51 20.68 -9.22
N LEU A 337 -16.38 21.37 -9.05
CA LEU A 337 -15.49 21.28 -7.87
C LEU A 337 -15.32 22.62 -7.12
N GLY A 338 -15.89 23.72 -7.61
CA GLY A 338 -15.67 25.08 -7.08
C GLY A 338 -14.28 25.68 -7.38
N THR A 339 -13.32 24.88 -7.83
CA THR A 339 -11.97 25.29 -8.25
C THR A 339 -11.58 24.66 -9.60
N PRO A 340 -10.55 25.18 -10.29
CA PRO A 340 -9.83 24.40 -11.29
C PRO A 340 -9.16 23.16 -10.67
N LEU A 341 -8.74 22.20 -11.52
CA LEU A 341 -8.01 20.98 -11.13
C LEU A 341 -6.68 20.95 -11.86
N PHE A 342 -5.57 20.78 -11.14
CA PHE A 342 -4.27 20.55 -11.77
C PHE A 342 -4.01 19.05 -11.94
N PHE A 343 -4.10 18.59 -13.18
CA PHE A 343 -3.98 17.18 -13.54
C PHE A 343 -2.62 16.89 -14.18
N ILE A 344 -1.82 16.01 -13.57
CA ILE A 344 -0.52 15.58 -14.06
C ILE A 344 -0.64 14.15 -14.62
N ASN A 345 -0.08 13.91 -15.80
CA ASN A 345 -0.01 12.60 -16.42
C ASN A 345 1.46 12.23 -16.75
N SER A 346 1.99 11.22 -16.06
CA SER A 346 3.37 10.75 -16.22
C SER A 346 3.45 9.33 -16.76
N HIS A 347 4.54 9.04 -17.48
CA HIS A 347 4.93 7.68 -17.83
C HIS A 347 6.44 7.52 -17.61
N PHE A 348 6.90 7.29 -16.38
CA PHE A 348 8.32 7.27 -16.04
C PHE A 348 9.08 6.09 -16.67
N SER A 349 10.41 6.10 -16.56
CA SER A 349 11.27 5.12 -17.26
C SER A 349 11.12 3.70 -16.70
N CYS A 350 10.77 2.73 -17.56
CA CYS A 350 10.60 1.34 -17.15
C CYS A 350 11.86 0.67 -16.60
N CYS A 351 11.65 -0.52 -16.03
CA CYS A 351 12.68 -1.55 -15.92
C CYS A 351 13.85 -1.10 -15.02
N ASP A 352 15.09 -1.57 -15.26
CA ASP A 352 16.28 -1.26 -14.45
C ASP A 352 16.77 0.22 -14.51
N ALA A 353 15.94 1.16 -14.96
CA ALA A 353 16.30 2.56 -15.17
C ALA A 353 16.13 3.44 -13.91
N ASP A 354 16.47 2.92 -12.73
CA ASP A 354 16.23 3.58 -11.43
C ASP A 354 16.85 4.97 -11.31
N ASP A 355 18.10 5.17 -11.73
CA ASP A 355 18.75 6.49 -11.73
C ASP A 355 17.97 7.51 -12.59
N ASN A 356 17.45 7.06 -13.75
CA ASN A 356 16.65 7.91 -14.62
C ASN A 356 15.26 8.18 -14.01
N ARG A 357 14.64 7.20 -13.35
CA ARG A 357 13.37 7.40 -12.63
C ARG A 357 13.55 8.43 -11.51
N GLN A 358 14.64 8.36 -10.74
CA GLN A 358 14.93 9.35 -9.69
C GLN A 358 15.09 10.76 -10.26
N GLU A 359 15.89 10.95 -11.32
CA GLU A 359 16.03 12.25 -12.01
C GLU A 359 14.67 12.81 -12.49
N GLN A 360 13.75 11.94 -12.92
CA GLN A 360 12.43 12.32 -13.44
C GLN A 360 11.44 12.74 -12.37
N VAL A 361 11.49 12.12 -11.18
CA VAL A 361 10.66 12.51 -10.04
C VAL A 361 11.24 13.72 -9.32
N ASP A 362 12.56 13.83 -9.17
CA ASP A 362 13.23 15.03 -8.64
C ASP A 362 12.89 16.27 -9.51
N GLU A 363 12.97 16.16 -10.85
CA GLU A 363 12.61 17.25 -11.77
C GLU A 363 11.14 17.64 -11.63
N LEU A 364 10.23 16.66 -11.60
CA LEU A 364 8.79 16.92 -11.48
C LEU A 364 8.46 17.62 -10.16
N MET A 365 9.02 17.15 -9.05
CA MET A 365 8.69 17.66 -7.72
C MET A 365 9.32 19.03 -7.48
N GLY A 366 10.53 19.27 -8.02
CA GLY A 366 11.10 20.61 -8.14
C GLY A 366 10.20 21.57 -8.93
N PHE A 367 9.59 21.12 -10.03
CA PHE A 367 8.62 21.91 -10.78
C PHE A 367 7.33 22.16 -9.99
N VAL A 368 6.75 21.15 -9.33
CA VAL A 368 5.51 21.29 -8.53
C VAL A 368 5.71 22.29 -7.40
N ARG A 369 6.85 22.21 -6.68
CA ARG A 369 7.24 23.19 -5.66
C ARG A 369 7.31 24.61 -6.23
N ASP A 370 7.99 24.78 -7.35
CA ASP A 370 8.17 26.10 -7.98
C ASP A 370 6.82 26.65 -8.50
N LEU A 371 5.94 25.79 -9.02
CA LEU A 371 4.59 26.15 -9.46
C LEU A 371 3.70 26.60 -8.28
N LYS A 372 3.67 25.84 -7.17
CA LYS A 372 2.95 26.21 -5.93
C LYS A 372 3.50 27.51 -5.31
N ASN A 373 4.79 27.79 -5.48
CA ASN A 373 5.41 29.06 -5.07
C ASN A 373 5.21 30.22 -6.06
N GLY A 374 4.43 30.04 -7.13
CA GLY A 374 4.14 31.08 -8.13
C GLY A 374 5.33 31.44 -9.03
N LEU A 375 6.32 30.54 -9.15
CA LEU A 375 7.48 30.66 -10.04
C LEU A 375 7.29 29.94 -11.38
N GLY A 376 6.22 29.14 -11.51
CA GLY A 376 5.88 28.39 -12.71
C GLY A 376 5.32 29.22 -13.88
N PRO A 377 4.98 28.57 -15.01
CA PRO A 377 4.46 29.25 -16.22
C PRO A 377 3.05 29.86 -16.05
N PHE A 378 2.34 29.44 -15.02
CA PHE A 378 1.07 30.01 -14.53
C PHE A 378 1.08 29.96 -12.99
N THR A 379 0.02 30.46 -12.35
CA THR A 379 -0.14 30.43 -10.89
C THR A 379 -1.22 29.41 -10.54
N LEU A 380 -0.91 28.48 -9.62
CA LEU A 380 -1.94 27.73 -8.90
C LEU A 380 -2.45 28.58 -7.74
N GLU A 381 -3.77 28.68 -7.57
CA GLU A 381 -4.33 29.31 -6.37
C GLU A 381 -4.20 28.35 -5.18
N TYR A 382 -4.04 28.87 -3.96
CA TYR A 382 -3.91 28.04 -2.77
C TYR A 382 -5.17 27.17 -2.60
N GLY A 383 -4.97 25.87 -2.39
CA GLY A 383 -6.05 24.88 -2.32
C GLY A 383 -6.58 24.41 -3.68
N THR A 384 -5.91 24.74 -4.80
CA THR A 384 -6.21 24.10 -6.10
C THR A 384 -5.88 22.61 -6.00
N PRO A 385 -6.83 21.67 -6.16
CA PRO A 385 -6.55 20.25 -6.09
C PRO A 385 -5.51 19.83 -7.14
N ILE A 386 -4.62 18.91 -6.74
CA ILE A 386 -3.65 18.29 -7.64
C ILE A 386 -3.97 16.79 -7.68
N VAL A 387 -4.08 16.24 -8.89
CA VAL A 387 -4.18 14.79 -9.11
C VAL A 387 -3.11 14.39 -10.12
N HIS A 388 -2.22 13.49 -9.71
CA HIS A 388 -1.10 12.99 -10.51
C HIS A 388 -1.30 11.51 -10.80
N VAL A 389 -1.52 11.19 -12.07
CA VAL A 389 -1.76 9.82 -12.53
C VAL A 389 -0.69 9.32 -13.47
N GLY A 390 -0.61 7.99 -13.61
CA GLY A 390 -0.03 7.33 -14.76
C GLY A 390 0.78 6.09 -14.43
N ASP A 391 1.43 5.54 -15.45
CA ASP A 391 2.36 4.42 -15.31
C ASP A 391 3.70 4.94 -14.78
N PHE A 392 3.89 4.84 -13.47
CA PHE A 392 5.11 5.32 -12.83
C PHE A 392 6.26 4.31 -12.92
N ASN A 393 6.02 3.09 -13.41
CA ASN A 393 7.04 2.05 -13.54
C ASN A 393 7.85 1.81 -12.24
N LEU A 394 7.22 1.96 -11.07
CA LEU A 394 7.88 1.82 -9.76
C LEU A 394 8.13 0.34 -9.47
N VAL A 395 9.30 -0.15 -9.90
CA VAL A 395 9.76 -1.55 -9.79
C VAL A 395 11.14 -1.69 -9.13
N GLY A 396 11.66 -0.61 -8.55
CA GLY A 396 12.97 -0.54 -7.91
C GLY A 396 12.92 0.23 -6.58
N TYR A 397 13.71 1.29 -6.42
CA TYR A 397 13.80 1.98 -5.13
C TYR A 397 12.51 2.70 -4.70
N ARG A 398 12.11 2.52 -3.44
CA ARG A 398 11.02 3.23 -2.77
C ARG A 398 11.22 4.74 -2.75
N GLN A 399 12.47 5.20 -2.69
CA GLN A 399 12.85 6.61 -2.75
C GLN A 399 12.09 7.40 -3.83
N GLN A 400 11.82 6.79 -4.99
CA GLN A 400 11.11 7.46 -6.08
C GLN A 400 9.64 7.72 -5.76
N LEU A 401 8.99 6.84 -4.97
CA LEU A 401 7.66 7.11 -4.42
C LEU A 401 7.76 8.19 -3.34
N THR A 402 8.72 8.08 -2.41
CA THR A 402 8.96 9.07 -1.34
C THR A 402 9.20 10.48 -1.90
N THR A 403 9.93 10.61 -3.00
CA THR A 403 10.10 11.91 -3.67
C THR A 403 8.77 12.45 -4.19
N LEU A 404 7.90 11.61 -4.75
CA LEU A 404 6.60 12.01 -5.27
C LEU A 404 5.56 12.31 -4.18
N THR A 405 5.58 11.57 -3.07
CA THR A 405 4.64 11.73 -1.96
C THR A 405 5.11 12.78 -0.96
N ASP A 406 6.33 12.67 -0.46
CA ASP A 406 6.87 13.49 0.64
C ASP A 406 7.70 14.69 0.13
N GLY A 407 7.99 14.75 -1.17
CA GLY A 407 8.81 15.81 -1.78
C GLY A 407 10.27 15.81 -1.34
N ASP A 408 10.78 14.66 -0.91
CA ASP A 408 12.19 14.36 -0.59
C ASP A 408 13.01 14.27 -1.89
N ILE A 409 13.69 15.36 -2.26
CA ILE A 409 14.35 15.52 -3.57
C ILE A 409 15.82 15.14 -3.46
N VAL A 410 16.23 14.10 -4.19
CA VAL A 410 17.57 13.52 -4.02
C VAL A 410 18.68 14.42 -4.58
N ASP A 411 18.50 14.99 -5.77
CA ASP A 411 19.38 16.03 -6.31
C ASP A 411 18.87 17.45 -6.03
N GLU A 412 18.87 17.85 -4.75
CA GLU A 412 18.59 19.24 -4.32
C GLU A 412 19.46 20.29 -5.05
N VAL A 413 20.64 19.90 -5.56
CA VAL A 413 21.58 20.83 -6.22
C VAL A 413 21.07 21.24 -7.60
N SER A 414 20.40 20.32 -8.31
CA SER A 414 19.77 20.57 -9.61
C SER A 414 18.32 21.02 -9.47
N TYR A 415 17.55 20.39 -8.57
CA TYR A 415 16.09 20.51 -8.51
C TYR A 415 15.55 21.25 -7.28
N GLY A 416 16.43 21.73 -6.39
CA GLY A 416 16.08 22.54 -5.23
C GLY A 416 15.64 21.71 -4.02
N ILE A 417 15.48 22.39 -2.88
CA ILE A 417 15.23 21.74 -1.58
C ILE A 417 13.89 20.99 -1.49
N ASP A 418 13.83 20.08 -0.52
CA ASP A 418 12.62 19.38 -0.10
C ASP A 418 11.45 20.32 0.23
N PHE A 419 10.23 19.81 0.04
CA PHE A 419 8.98 20.50 0.40
C PHE A 419 7.87 19.46 0.59
N LEU A 420 6.87 19.76 1.42
CA LEU A 420 5.68 18.90 1.47
C LEU A 420 4.71 19.32 0.34
N PRO A 421 4.28 18.39 -0.53
CA PRO A 421 3.56 18.73 -1.76
C PRO A 421 2.06 18.97 -1.61
N ASP A 422 1.42 18.66 -0.48
CA ASP A 422 0.04 19.05 -0.20
C ASP A 422 -0.07 20.53 0.27
N TRP A 423 -1.27 21.03 0.58
CA TRP A 423 -1.56 22.43 0.93
C TRP A 423 -1.60 22.69 2.43
N ASP A 424 -1.72 21.65 3.26
CA ASP A 424 -1.74 21.68 4.72
C ASP A 424 -0.38 21.29 5.36
N ASP A 425 0.69 21.30 4.55
CA ASP A 425 2.03 20.81 4.90
C ASP A 425 2.05 19.29 5.24
N SER A 426 1.40 18.47 4.39
CA SER A 426 1.45 17.00 4.39
C SER A 426 1.95 16.40 3.06
N PRO A 427 2.28 15.08 3.00
CA PRO A 427 2.59 14.37 1.75
C PRO A 427 1.37 14.25 0.82
N LEU A 428 1.58 14.05 -0.50
CA LEU A 428 0.49 13.58 -1.38
C LEU A 428 0.10 12.16 -0.98
N THR A 429 -1.19 11.88 -0.90
CA THR A 429 -1.69 10.53 -0.60
C THR A 429 -1.66 9.65 -1.85
N ASP A 430 -0.96 8.51 -1.77
CA ASP A 430 -1.02 7.44 -2.77
C ASP A 430 -2.32 6.66 -2.63
N LEU A 431 -3.28 6.95 -3.50
CA LEU A 431 -4.53 6.22 -3.53
C LEU A 431 -4.25 4.77 -3.93
N PHE A 432 -4.48 3.83 -3.02
CA PHE A 432 -4.52 2.42 -3.37
C PHE A 432 -5.91 2.02 -3.90
N SER A 433 -5.99 1.12 -4.87
CA SER A 433 -7.25 0.64 -5.44
C SER A 433 -7.26 -0.89 -5.60
N ARG A 434 -8.26 -1.55 -5.01
CA ARG A 434 -8.51 -2.98 -5.22
C ARG A 434 -9.18 -3.22 -6.59
N GLN A 435 -8.93 -4.38 -7.18
CA GLN A 435 -9.66 -4.88 -8.35
C GLN A 435 -11.14 -5.16 -8.02
N THR A 436 -12.05 -4.80 -8.93
CA THR A 436 -13.50 -4.78 -8.65
C THR A 436 -14.08 -6.07 -8.06
N HIS A 437 -13.64 -7.25 -8.53
CA HIS A 437 -14.20 -8.56 -8.18
C HIS A 437 -13.23 -9.52 -7.46
N ILE A 438 -11.99 -9.11 -7.20
CA ILE A 438 -10.96 -9.97 -6.57
C ILE A 438 -10.10 -9.15 -5.59
N ARG A 439 -9.53 -9.82 -4.58
CA ARG A 439 -8.66 -9.21 -3.56
C ARG A 439 -7.21 -9.01 -4.04
N MET A 440 -7.07 -8.18 -5.08
CA MET A 440 -5.78 -7.92 -5.72
C MET A 440 -5.64 -6.44 -6.08
N GLY A 441 -4.44 -5.90 -5.92
CA GLY A 441 -4.07 -4.51 -6.16
C GLY A 441 -3.20 -4.25 -7.38
N TYR A 442 -2.74 -5.30 -8.08
CA TYR A 442 -1.90 -5.13 -9.26
C TYR A 442 -2.64 -4.38 -10.37
N THR A 443 -1.91 -3.56 -11.12
CA THR A 443 -2.41 -2.79 -12.26
C THR A 443 -1.77 -3.24 -13.57
N TRP A 444 -0.57 -3.82 -13.53
CA TRP A 444 0.11 -4.42 -14.68
C TRP A 444 0.15 -5.94 -14.57
N ARG A 445 -0.01 -6.65 -15.70
CA ARG A 445 0.08 -8.11 -15.81
C ARG A 445 0.42 -8.56 -17.22
N ASN A 446 1.46 -9.38 -17.36
CA ASN A 446 1.73 -10.14 -18.57
C ASN A 446 2.06 -11.61 -18.25
N ASP A 447 1.15 -12.53 -18.62
CA ASP A 447 1.27 -13.98 -18.38
C ASP A 447 2.46 -14.65 -19.09
N ASN A 448 3.12 -13.95 -20.02
CA ASN A 448 4.31 -14.41 -20.73
C ASN A 448 5.60 -13.74 -20.20
N SER A 449 5.52 -13.00 -19.10
CA SER A 449 6.65 -12.33 -18.47
C SER A 449 7.17 -13.12 -17.27
N GLU A 450 8.49 -13.04 -17.05
CA GLU A 450 9.13 -13.42 -15.78
C GLU A 450 8.71 -12.49 -14.63
N TYR A 451 8.44 -11.21 -14.92
CA TYR A 451 7.97 -10.25 -13.92
C TYR A 451 6.57 -10.62 -13.42
N ASN A 452 6.42 -10.56 -12.09
CA ASN A 452 5.13 -10.74 -11.43
C ASN A 452 4.16 -9.60 -11.79
N PRO A 453 2.85 -9.85 -11.80
CA PRO A 453 1.86 -8.78 -11.82
C PRO A 453 2.03 -7.85 -10.62
N GLY A 454 1.97 -6.53 -10.85
CA GLY A 454 2.30 -5.53 -9.82
C GLY A 454 1.58 -4.20 -10.01
N LYS A 455 1.66 -3.29 -9.03
CA LYS A 455 1.12 -1.92 -9.11
C LYS A 455 2.16 -1.01 -9.77
N LEU A 456 1.94 -0.71 -11.05
CA LEU A 456 2.73 0.27 -11.81
C LEU A 456 1.96 1.58 -12.06
N ASP A 457 0.62 1.54 -11.96
CA ASP A 457 -0.27 2.66 -12.27
C ASP A 457 -0.74 3.35 -10.98
N TYR A 458 -0.28 4.58 -10.78
CA TYR A 458 -0.49 5.35 -9.55
C TYR A 458 -1.51 6.47 -9.77
N ILE A 459 -2.11 6.90 -8.67
CA ILE A 459 -2.93 8.10 -8.55
C ILE A 459 -2.53 8.71 -7.21
N LEU A 460 -1.74 9.78 -7.25
CA LEU A 460 -1.42 10.60 -6.09
C LEU A 460 -2.33 11.83 -6.09
N TYR A 461 -2.76 12.29 -4.94
CA TYR A 461 -3.61 13.49 -4.85
C TYR A 461 -3.37 14.29 -3.58
N THR A 462 -3.80 15.55 -3.62
CA THR A 462 -3.85 16.44 -2.45
C THR A 462 -5.10 16.14 -1.63
N ASP A 463 -4.98 15.40 -0.53
CA ASP A 463 -6.15 15.01 0.28
C ASP A 463 -6.66 16.12 1.20
N SER A 464 -5.83 17.15 1.45
CA SER A 464 -6.22 18.36 2.19
C SER A 464 -7.34 19.18 1.54
N VAL A 465 -7.65 18.93 0.26
CA VAL A 465 -8.65 19.66 -0.55
C VAL A 465 -9.45 18.76 -1.51
N LEU A 466 -9.37 17.43 -1.37
CA LEU A 466 -10.05 16.49 -2.27
C LEU A 466 -10.35 15.17 -1.56
N GLU A 467 -11.61 14.75 -1.59
CA GLU A 467 -12.06 13.44 -1.07
C GLU A 467 -12.35 12.45 -2.23
N PRO A 468 -11.64 11.30 -2.32
CA PRO A 468 -12.02 10.22 -3.23
C PRO A 468 -13.25 9.47 -2.70
N VAL A 469 -14.37 9.57 -3.41
CA VAL A 469 -15.66 8.98 -2.99
C VAL A 469 -15.91 7.58 -3.58
N LYS A 470 -15.11 7.15 -4.56
CA LYS A 470 -15.05 5.78 -5.09
C LYS A 470 -13.75 5.56 -5.85
N HIS A 471 -13.17 4.37 -5.81
CA HIS A 471 -11.98 4.04 -6.60
C HIS A 471 -11.87 2.53 -6.82
N PHE A 472 -11.31 2.11 -7.96
CA PHE A 472 -11.11 0.70 -8.30
C PHE A 472 -10.13 0.49 -9.46
N VAL A 473 -9.64 -0.75 -9.60
CA VAL A 473 -9.00 -1.27 -10.82
C VAL A 473 -10.00 -2.18 -11.54
N LEU A 474 -10.28 -1.94 -12.83
CA LEU A 474 -11.13 -2.87 -13.59
C LEU A 474 -10.32 -4.07 -14.08
N ASN A 475 -10.73 -5.28 -13.71
CA ASN A 475 -10.18 -6.51 -14.26
C ASN A 475 -11.30 -7.45 -14.76
N THR A 476 -11.54 -7.45 -16.07
CA THR A 476 -12.63 -8.24 -16.69
C THR A 476 -12.44 -9.76 -16.55
N LEU A 477 -11.21 -10.24 -16.32
CA LEU A 477 -10.93 -11.67 -16.07
C LEU A 477 -11.50 -12.17 -14.75
N ALA A 478 -11.78 -11.27 -13.80
CA ALA A 478 -12.33 -11.60 -12.48
C ALA A 478 -13.86 -11.36 -12.39
N MET A 479 -14.47 -10.73 -13.39
CA MET A 479 -15.89 -10.39 -13.39
C MET A 479 -16.78 -11.61 -13.62
N SER A 480 -17.99 -11.60 -13.05
CA SER A 480 -18.96 -12.67 -13.32
C SER A 480 -19.57 -12.55 -14.73
N GLU A 481 -20.11 -13.65 -15.28
CA GLU A 481 -20.84 -13.61 -16.55
C GLU A 481 -22.07 -12.67 -16.49
N GLU A 482 -22.66 -12.47 -15.31
CA GLU A 482 -23.81 -11.58 -15.10
C GLU A 482 -23.37 -10.10 -15.20
N ASP A 483 -22.29 -9.72 -14.50
CA ASP A 483 -21.76 -8.36 -14.50
C ASP A 483 -21.18 -7.98 -15.87
N LEU A 484 -20.43 -8.90 -16.51
CA LEU A 484 -19.95 -8.71 -17.88
C LEU A 484 -21.11 -8.45 -18.86
N SER A 485 -22.19 -9.25 -18.77
CA SER A 485 -23.39 -9.04 -19.60
C SER A 485 -24.16 -7.77 -19.25
N PHE A 486 -24.09 -7.29 -18.02
CA PHE A 486 -24.75 -6.06 -17.57
C PHE A 486 -24.02 -4.81 -18.09
N TYR A 487 -22.70 -4.76 -17.95
CA TYR A 487 -21.85 -3.65 -18.42
C TYR A 487 -21.48 -3.72 -19.91
N ASN A 488 -21.95 -4.74 -20.64
CA ASN A 488 -21.61 -4.96 -22.06
C ASN A 488 -20.09 -5.12 -22.31
N LEU A 489 -19.42 -5.82 -21.40
CA LEU A 489 -18.00 -6.19 -21.44
C LEU A 489 -17.84 -7.67 -21.79
N ASN A 490 -16.69 -8.08 -22.33
CA ASN A 490 -16.28 -9.49 -22.38
C ASN A 490 -15.18 -9.79 -21.37
N SER A 491 -15.07 -11.06 -20.98
CA SER A 491 -14.14 -11.54 -19.94
C SER A 491 -12.65 -11.31 -20.24
N GLU A 492 -12.26 -11.10 -21.50
CA GLU A 492 -10.87 -10.85 -21.90
C GLU A 492 -10.63 -9.40 -22.37
N ASP A 493 -11.59 -8.48 -22.23
CA ASP A 493 -11.44 -7.10 -22.75
C ASP A 493 -10.19 -6.42 -22.17
N THR A 494 -10.03 -6.42 -20.84
CA THR A 494 -8.84 -5.82 -20.19
C THR A 494 -7.55 -6.58 -20.46
N LYS A 495 -7.62 -7.86 -20.85
CA LYS A 495 -6.45 -8.70 -21.19
C LYS A 495 -5.98 -8.51 -22.64
N ILE A 496 -6.89 -8.17 -23.54
CA ILE A 496 -6.62 -7.96 -24.96
C ILE A 496 -6.26 -6.50 -25.24
N ALA A 497 -6.91 -5.55 -24.57
CA ALA A 497 -6.66 -4.11 -24.73
C ALA A 497 -5.22 -3.71 -24.38
N SER A 498 -4.75 -4.05 -23.18
CA SER A 498 -3.43 -3.68 -22.66
C SER A 498 -2.89 -4.76 -21.72
N ASP A 499 -1.60 -4.71 -21.40
CA ASP A 499 -1.02 -5.40 -20.24
C ASP A 499 -1.17 -4.59 -18.94
N HIS A 500 -1.63 -3.35 -19.03
CA HIS A 500 -2.14 -2.56 -17.91
C HIS A 500 -3.66 -2.69 -17.75
N LEU A 501 -4.15 -2.38 -16.55
CA LEU A 501 -5.56 -2.36 -16.16
C LEU A 501 -5.98 -0.91 -15.89
N PRO A 502 -7.17 -0.48 -16.34
CA PRO A 502 -7.62 0.89 -16.11
C PRO A 502 -7.93 1.14 -14.63
N ARG A 503 -7.35 2.21 -14.09
CA ARG A 503 -7.59 2.70 -12.73
C ARG A 503 -8.57 3.86 -12.72
N VAL A 504 -9.57 3.77 -11.85
CA VAL A 504 -10.66 4.75 -11.74
C VAL A 504 -10.67 5.37 -10.34
N MET A 505 -10.94 6.67 -10.29
CA MET A 505 -11.17 7.46 -9.09
C MET A 505 -12.34 8.43 -9.36
N ASP A 506 -13.38 8.36 -8.53
CA ASP A 506 -14.46 9.33 -8.48
C ASP A 506 -14.18 10.31 -7.34
N ILE A 507 -14.34 11.61 -7.61
CA ILE A 507 -14.12 12.70 -6.67
C ILE A 507 -15.41 13.54 -6.57
N ALA A 508 -15.65 14.12 -5.40
CA ALA A 508 -16.75 15.06 -5.17
C ALA A 508 -16.20 16.47 -4.91
N GLU A 509 -17.07 17.48 -5.00
CA GLU A 509 -16.86 18.76 -4.32
C GLU A 509 -16.71 18.48 -2.83
N ASP A 510 -15.64 18.97 -2.19
CA ASP A 510 -15.46 18.88 -0.74
C ASP A 510 -16.67 19.54 -0.05
N PRO A 511 -17.49 18.78 0.70
CA PRO A 511 -18.73 19.30 1.24
C PRO A 511 -18.41 20.24 2.41
N GLU A 512 -18.39 21.56 2.15
CA GLU A 512 -18.17 22.65 3.14
C GLU A 512 -18.51 22.19 4.57
N GLU A 513 -17.46 21.90 5.35
CA GLU A 513 -17.48 21.43 6.76
C GLU A 513 -18.83 21.70 7.43
N PRO A 514 -19.69 20.67 7.64
CA PRO A 514 -21.13 20.86 7.75
C PRO A 514 -21.49 21.77 8.93
N THR A 515 -21.75 23.04 8.60
CA THR A 515 -21.80 24.12 9.59
C THR A 515 -22.65 23.76 10.80
N TRP A 516 -22.01 23.60 11.96
CA TRP A 516 -22.69 23.09 13.15
C TRP A 516 -23.77 24.06 13.63
N VAL A 517 -25.02 23.78 13.26
CA VAL A 517 -26.16 24.65 13.59
C VAL A 517 -26.49 24.50 15.07
N TRP A 518 -25.98 25.42 15.89
CA TRP A 518 -26.29 25.43 17.32
C TRP A 518 -27.80 25.52 17.55
N SER A 519 -28.34 24.55 18.30
CA SER A 519 -29.74 24.58 18.72
C SER A 519 -29.95 25.74 19.68
N ASP A 520 -30.62 26.80 19.22
CA ASP A 520 -30.87 28.03 19.98
C ASP A 520 -32.32 28.06 20.53
N PRO A 521 -32.54 28.19 21.85
CA PRO A 521 -31.53 28.31 22.91
C PRO A 521 -30.89 26.98 23.29
N LEU A 522 -29.60 27.06 23.57
CA LEU A 522 -28.83 26.00 24.24
C LEU A 522 -29.56 25.54 25.52
N SER A 523 -29.54 24.23 25.76
CA SER A 523 -30.13 23.65 26.97
C SER A 523 -29.46 24.24 28.22
N PRO A 524 -30.22 24.59 29.28
CA PRO A 524 -29.64 25.09 30.52
C PRO A 524 -28.62 24.10 31.11
N GLN A 525 -27.43 24.58 31.42
CA GLN A 525 -26.32 23.79 31.94
C GLN A 525 -26.21 23.99 33.46
N ASP A 526 -26.39 22.91 34.23
CA ASP A 526 -26.32 22.90 35.70
C ASP A 526 -25.04 22.22 36.24
N ASP A 527 -24.08 21.86 35.37
CA ASP A 527 -22.84 21.17 35.73
C ASP A 527 -21.72 22.16 36.12
N ASP A 528 -21.04 21.90 37.24
CA ASP A 528 -19.89 22.69 37.71
C ASP A 528 -18.62 22.39 36.87
N ILE A 529 -17.92 23.44 36.39
CA ILE A 529 -16.60 23.29 35.76
C ILE A 529 -15.57 22.86 36.82
N MET A 530 -14.88 21.74 36.58
CA MET A 530 -13.95 21.13 37.52
C MET A 530 -12.49 21.28 37.05
N GLY A 531 -11.60 21.60 37.99
CA GLY A 531 -10.18 21.74 37.73
C GLY A 531 -9.35 21.78 39.00
N ASN A 532 -8.03 21.66 38.85
CA ASN A 532 -7.06 21.68 39.94
C ASN A 532 -5.86 22.58 39.60
N ALA A 533 -5.39 23.33 40.60
CA ALA A 533 -4.26 24.24 40.47
C ALA A 533 -3.16 23.86 41.48
N HIS A 534 -1.91 23.80 41.02
CA HIS A 534 -0.74 23.47 41.84
C HIS A 534 0.32 24.56 41.74
N LEU A 535 0.90 24.94 42.88
CA LEU A 535 1.93 25.97 42.99
C LEU A 535 3.14 25.37 43.70
N ASP A 536 4.21 25.11 42.95
CA ASP A 536 5.48 24.68 43.51
C ASP A 536 6.37 25.88 43.78
N ILE A 537 6.87 25.97 45.02
CA ILE A 537 7.81 27.00 45.47
C ILE A 537 9.09 26.31 45.91
N THR A 538 10.17 26.46 45.15
CA THR A 538 11.43 25.75 45.38
C THR A 538 12.60 26.72 45.56
N GLY A 539 13.45 26.42 46.54
CA GLY A 539 14.61 27.24 46.89
C GLY A 539 15.06 27.05 48.34
N THR A 540 16.33 27.35 48.64
CA THR A 540 16.87 27.32 50.00
C THR A 540 16.47 28.58 50.77
N ILE A 541 15.90 28.44 51.97
CA ILE A 541 15.50 29.59 52.80
C ILE A 541 16.72 30.14 53.54
N ALA A 542 17.25 31.27 53.07
CA ALA A 542 18.31 32.05 53.71
C ALA A 542 18.12 33.55 53.44
N SER A 543 18.90 34.39 54.13
CA SER A 543 18.94 35.83 53.85
C SER A 543 19.47 36.08 52.44
N SER A 544 18.68 36.76 51.61
CA SER A 544 18.96 37.06 50.19
C SER A 544 18.88 35.86 49.23
N SER A 545 18.09 34.82 49.56
CA SER A 545 17.80 33.74 48.62
C SER A 545 16.93 34.18 47.45
N ASN A 546 17.25 33.66 46.26
CA ASN A 546 16.30 33.58 45.15
C ASN A 546 15.45 32.32 45.32
N ILE A 547 14.16 32.44 45.06
CA ILE A 547 13.17 31.36 45.13
C ILE A 547 12.47 31.32 43.77
N THR A 548 12.31 30.12 43.22
CA THR A 548 11.51 29.88 42.01
C THR A 548 10.11 29.50 42.43
N ALA A 549 9.10 30.08 41.78
CA ALA A 549 7.72 29.69 41.91
C ALA A 549 7.18 29.34 40.52
N THR A 550 6.56 28.17 40.39
CA THR A 550 5.95 27.71 39.13
C THR A 550 4.52 27.28 39.41
N TRP A 551 3.60 27.73 38.58
CA TRP A 551 2.17 27.49 38.73
C TRP A 551 1.65 26.74 37.51
N TYR A 552 0.85 25.71 37.76
CA TYR A 552 0.16 24.92 36.75
C TYR A 552 -1.32 24.81 37.14
N ALA A 553 -2.21 24.90 36.18
CA ALA A 553 -3.63 24.61 36.34
C ALA A 553 -4.06 23.61 35.27
N ASN A 554 -4.94 22.69 35.64
CA ASN A 554 -5.62 21.79 34.73
C ASN A 554 -7.14 21.96 34.92
N VAL A 555 -7.89 21.98 33.83
CA VAL A 555 -9.35 22.14 33.81
C VAL A 555 -9.88 21.10 32.83
N SER A 556 -10.90 20.35 33.23
CA SER A 556 -11.57 19.39 32.35
C SER A 556 -12.90 19.96 31.90
N ILE A 557 -13.08 20.02 30.58
CA ILE A 557 -14.33 20.37 29.90
C ILE A 557 -14.80 19.08 29.20
N ARG A 558 -16.10 18.94 28.93
CA ARG A 558 -16.61 17.80 28.14
C ARG A 558 -16.31 18.00 26.65
N ASP A 559 -16.09 16.91 25.95
CA ASP A 559 -15.72 16.88 24.53
C ASP A 559 -16.81 17.51 23.63
N ASP A 560 -18.09 17.46 24.05
CA ASP A 560 -19.23 18.09 23.35
C ASP A 560 -19.26 19.63 23.39
N TYR A 561 -18.21 20.27 23.91
CA TYR A 561 -17.95 21.71 23.79
C TYR A 561 -16.96 22.06 22.66
N GLY A 562 -16.47 21.07 21.90
CA GLY A 562 -15.45 21.29 20.87
C GLY A 562 -14.08 21.52 21.47
N THR A 563 -13.58 20.54 22.24
CA THR A 563 -12.24 20.53 22.85
C THR A 563 -11.12 20.77 21.84
N ASP A 564 -11.39 20.45 20.58
CA ASP A 564 -10.43 20.37 19.49
C ASP A 564 -10.21 21.74 18.82
N LEU A 565 -11.07 22.73 19.14
CA LEU A 565 -10.98 24.13 18.70
C LEU A 565 -10.18 25.05 19.65
N LEU A 566 -9.53 24.48 20.67
CA LEU A 566 -8.78 25.20 21.71
C LEU A 566 -7.24 25.26 21.62
N PRO A 567 -6.49 24.67 20.65
CA PRO A 567 -5.03 24.71 20.66
C PRO A 567 -4.39 26.11 20.73
N ASP A 568 -4.93 27.10 20.01
CA ASP A 568 -4.23 28.36 19.72
C ASP A 568 -4.85 29.64 20.32
N HIS A 569 -5.84 29.52 21.20
CA HIS A 569 -6.46 30.69 21.85
C HIS A 569 -6.07 30.79 23.33
N ASP A 570 -5.18 31.74 23.63
CA ASP A 570 -4.86 32.21 25.00
C ASP A 570 -6.16 32.46 25.78
N ILE A 571 -6.46 31.59 26.76
CA ILE A 571 -7.53 31.83 27.73
C ILE A 571 -7.05 32.96 28.65
N GLY A 572 -7.45 34.18 28.29
CA GLY A 572 -6.85 35.42 28.79
C GLY A 572 -6.83 35.61 30.30
N VAL A 573 -5.80 36.37 30.76
CA VAL A 573 -5.57 36.81 32.14
C VAL A 573 -6.36 38.06 32.49
#